data_AF-K2P3D3-F1
#
_entry.id   AF-K2P3D3-F1
#
_cell.length_a   1.000
_cell.length_b   1.000
_cell.length_c   1.000
_cell.angle_alpha   90.00
_cell.angle_beta   90.00
_cell.angle_gamma   90.00
#
_symmetry.space_group_name_H-M   'P 1'
#
loop_
_entity.id
_entity.type
_entity.pdbx_description
1 polymer ?
#
loop_
_entity_poly.entity_id
_entity_poly.type
_entity_poly.pdbx_seq_one_letter_code
_entity_poly.pdbx_strand_id
1 'polypeptide(L)'
;MTILEMNGLTGPGFVLGHRVTLLPSPETFSLLEVITDPGVAGPPMHHHPDFSEFFYICEGTLDVLLSGGRKRLDARMGLSIGPGVAHSFINPGDRAVRFITGFSPRGFEAFFEAARIPAHEPAAQKRSMAADRLEWVARHGRSFGMIICED
;
A
#
# COMPACT_ATOMS: atom_id res chain seq x y z
N MET A 1 2.98 5.09 -25.82
CA MET A 1 3.18 6.10 -24.77
C MET A 1 4.43 5.69 -23.99
N THR A 2 5.50 6.47 -24.06
CA THR A 2 6.80 6.16 -23.46
C THR A 2 6.74 6.48 -21.97
N ILE A 3 7.37 5.65 -21.13
CA ILE A 3 7.41 5.70 -19.65
C ILE A 3 7.82 7.09 -19.07
N LEU A 4 8.38 7.98 -19.90
CA LEU A 4 8.99 9.25 -19.52
C LEU A 4 8.01 10.44 -19.38
N GLU A 5 6.74 10.32 -19.78
CA GLU A 5 5.78 11.44 -19.74
C GLU A 5 4.89 11.49 -18.47
N MET A 6 5.08 10.58 -17.50
CA MET A 6 4.25 10.49 -16.28
C MET A 6 4.67 11.47 -15.15
N ASN A 7 5.13 12.68 -15.52
CA ASN A 7 5.71 13.68 -14.61
C ASN A 7 4.69 14.49 -13.78
N GLY A 8 3.77 13.82 -13.11
CA GLY A 8 2.86 14.47 -12.14
C GLY A 8 3.23 14.23 -10.67
N LEU A 9 3.75 13.04 -10.32
CA LEU A 9 3.70 12.55 -8.93
C LEU A 9 4.92 11.73 -8.50
N THR A 10 6.11 12.06 -9.01
CA THR A 10 7.34 11.22 -8.92
C THR A 10 8.03 11.17 -7.55
N GLY A 11 7.54 11.93 -6.55
CA GLY A 11 8.15 11.98 -5.22
C GLY A 11 7.51 11.01 -4.21
N PRO A 12 8.27 10.56 -3.19
CA PRO A 12 7.71 9.76 -2.11
C PRO A 12 6.68 10.57 -1.32
N GLY A 13 5.67 9.87 -0.80
CA GLY A 13 4.68 10.39 0.15
C GLY A 13 4.44 9.42 1.28
N PHE A 14 3.58 9.79 2.21
CA PHE A 14 3.13 8.91 3.30
C PHE A 14 1.63 8.66 3.20
N VAL A 15 1.25 7.39 3.30
CA VAL A 15 -0.14 6.92 3.41
C VAL A 15 -0.19 6.00 4.61
N LEU A 16 -1.02 6.33 5.60
CA LEU A 16 -1.19 5.53 6.83
C LEU A 16 0.14 5.20 7.54
N GLY A 17 1.10 6.13 7.52
CA GLY A 17 2.40 5.95 8.16
C GLY A 17 3.44 5.22 7.31
N HIS A 18 3.04 4.61 6.20
CA HIS A 18 3.94 3.93 5.27
C HIS A 18 4.47 4.91 4.22
N ARG A 19 5.77 4.88 3.96
CA ARG A 19 6.36 5.67 2.87
C ARG A 19 6.06 4.97 1.55
N VAL A 20 5.40 5.65 0.64
CA VAL A 20 4.97 5.12 -0.67
C VAL A 20 5.58 5.93 -1.81
N THR A 21 6.05 5.24 -2.83
CA THR A 21 6.55 5.83 -4.07
C THR A 21 5.87 5.13 -5.24
N LEU A 22 5.07 5.86 -6.01
CA LEU A 22 4.49 5.33 -7.25
C LEU A 22 5.62 5.10 -8.26
N LEU A 23 5.69 3.90 -8.81
CA LEU A 23 6.68 3.53 -9.81
C LEU A 23 6.05 3.60 -11.20
N PRO A 24 6.82 3.95 -12.25
CA PRO A 24 6.30 3.91 -13.60
C PRO A 24 5.87 2.49 -13.99
N SER A 25 4.68 2.38 -14.56
CA SER A 25 4.07 1.09 -14.93
C SER A 25 3.25 1.23 -16.22
N PRO A 26 3.01 0.12 -16.96
CA PRO A 26 2.15 0.12 -18.14
C PRO A 26 0.67 0.25 -17.75
N GLU A 27 -0.21 0.44 -18.73
CA GLU A 27 -1.66 0.58 -18.51
C GLU A 27 -2.36 -0.68 -17.95
N THR A 28 -1.67 -1.81 -17.84
CA THR A 28 -2.24 -3.09 -17.40
C THR A 28 -2.14 -3.34 -15.89
N PHE A 29 -1.23 -2.64 -15.20
CA PHE A 29 -1.07 -2.73 -13.74
C PHE A 29 -0.38 -1.47 -13.19
N SER A 30 -0.55 -1.20 -11.89
CA SER A 30 0.24 -0.21 -11.17
C SER A 30 1.26 -0.83 -10.23
N LEU A 31 2.33 -0.10 -9.96
CA LEU A 31 3.41 -0.49 -9.05
C LEU A 31 3.71 0.63 -8.06
N LEU A 32 4.05 0.25 -6.84
CA LEU A 32 4.58 1.15 -5.84
C LEU A 32 5.65 0.45 -5.00
N GLU A 33 6.69 1.21 -4.65
CA GLU A 33 7.57 0.84 -3.54
C GLU A 33 6.93 1.32 -2.23
N VAL A 34 6.93 0.43 -1.23
CA VAL A 34 6.49 0.73 0.12
C VAL A 34 7.61 0.44 1.10
N ILE A 35 7.80 1.36 2.04
CA ILE A 35 8.65 1.17 3.21
C ILE A 35 7.79 1.33 4.46
N THR A 36 7.80 0.30 5.29
CA THR A 36 7.05 0.25 6.54
C THR A 36 8.00 0.13 7.73
N ASP A 37 7.93 1.10 8.64
CA ASP A 37 8.74 1.13 9.85
C ASP A 37 8.18 0.18 10.93
N PRO A 38 9.02 -0.28 11.87
CA PRO A 38 8.56 -1.02 13.05
C PRO A 38 7.48 -0.27 13.83
N GLY A 39 6.47 -1.00 14.30
CA GLY A 39 5.40 -0.43 15.12
C GLY A 39 4.36 0.42 14.37
N VAL A 40 4.54 0.66 13.06
CA VAL A 40 3.48 1.24 12.22
C VAL A 40 2.46 0.15 11.92
N ALA A 41 1.22 0.37 12.32
CA ALA A 41 0.12 -0.53 11.99
C ALA A 41 -0.07 -0.56 10.47
N GLY A 42 -0.29 -1.75 9.91
CA GLY A 42 -0.73 -1.88 8.52
C GLY A 42 -2.11 -1.26 8.28
N PRO A 43 -2.56 -1.22 7.02
CA PRO A 43 -3.92 -0.80 6.72
C PRO A 43 -4.94 -1.68 7.46
N PRO A 44 -6.14 -1.17 7.78
CA PRO A 44 -7.24 -1.99 8.26
C PRO A 44 -7.43 -3.22 7.38
N MET A 45 -7.95 -4.33 7.94
CA MET A 45 -8.27 -5.50 7.13
C MET A 45 -9.22 -5.08 6.00
N HIS A 46 -8.86 -5.36 4.75
CA HIS A 46 -9.62 -4.90 3.59
C HIS A 46 -9.53 -5.88 2.44
N HIS A 47 -10.35 -5.69 1.42
CA HIS A 47 -10.25 -6.40 0.15
C HIS A 47 -10.49 -5.47 -1.03
N HIS A 48 -10.00 -5.89 -2.18
CA HIS A 48 -10.24 -5.24 -3.47
C HIS A 48 -11.21 -6.08 -4.29
N PRO A 49 -12.43 -5.61 -4.60
CA PRO A 49 -13.40 -6.40 -5.38
C PRO A 49 -12.91 -6.70 -6.79
N ASP A 50 -12.21 -5.73 -7.39
CA ASP A 50 -11.87 -5.73 -8.82
C ASP A 50 -10.37 -5.86 -9.07
N PHE A 51 -9.53 -5.72 -8.04
CA PHE A 51 -8.06 -5.75 -8.17
C PHE A 51 -7.47 -6.99 -7.53
N SER A 52 -6.52 -7.61 -8.23
CA SER A 52 -5.52 -8.45 -7.57
C SER A 52 -4.40 -7.55 -7.05
N GLU A 53 -3.91 -7.83 -5.85
CA GLU A 53 -2.71 -7.18 -5.28
C GLU A 53 -1.58 -8.20 -5.18
N PHE A 54 -0.34 -7.80 -5.41
CA PHE A 54 0.81 -8.66 -5.12
C PHE A 54 1.82 -7.96 -4.23
N PHE A 55 2.54 -8.73 -3.42
CA PHE A 55 3.63 -8.29 -2.58
C PHE A 55 4.92 -8.96 -3.04
N TYR A 56 6.01 -8.21 -3.13
CA TYR A 56 7.36 -8.74 -3.31
C TYR A 56 8.33 -8.06 -2.36
N ILE A 57 8.90 -8.82 -1.43
CA ILE A 57 9.75 -8.26 -0.37
C ILE A 57 11.17 -8.06 -0.91
N CYS A 58 11.65 -6.82 -0.92
CA CYS A 58 13.01 -6.50 -1.34
C CYS A 58 13.99 -6.69 -0.18
N GLU A 59 13.64 -6.16 1.00
CA GLU A 59 14.47 -6.17 2.20
C GLU A 59 13.60 -6.34 3.45
N GLY A 60 14.13 -7.07 4.43
CA GLY A 60 13.43 -7.37 5.67
C GLY A 60 12.43 -8.52 5.51
N THR A 61 11.42 -8.50 6.37
CA THR A 61 10.44 -9.58 6.53
C THR A 61 9.07 -8.98 6.79
N LEU A 62 8.06 -9.38 6.03
CA LEU A 62 6.68 -8.90 6.17
C LEU A 62 5.75 -10.07 6.52
N ASP A 63 4.84 -9.88 7.47
CA ASP A 63 3.73 -10.80 7.69
C ASP A 63 2.51 -10.26 6.93
N VAL A 64 2.09 -10.94 5.86
CA VAL A 64 0.81 -10.68 5.19
C VAL A 64 -0.29 -11.43 5.93
N LEU A 65 -1.30 -10.70 6.37
CA LEU A 65 -2.45 -11.23 7.10
C LEU A 65 -3.56 -11.53 6.09
N LEU A 66 -4.16 -12.71 6.19
CA LEU A 66 -5.28 -13.17 5.37
C LEU A 66 -6.39 -13.69 6.30
N SER A 67 -7.62 -13.79 5.80
CA SER A 67 -8.74 -14.33 6.60
C SER A 67 -8.45 -15.72 7.23
N GLY A 68 -7.65 -16.56 6.57
CA GLY A 68 -7.27 -17.90 7.05
C GLY A 68 -5.95 -18.00 7.81
N GLY A 69 -5.29 -16.88 8.14
CA GLY A 69 -4.03 -16.87 8.88
C GLY A 69 -2.99 -15.91 8.32
N ARG A 70 -1.71 -16.11 8.68
CA ARG A 70 -0.60 -15.25 8.27
C ARG A 70 0.36 -15.95 7.31
N LYS A 71 0.92 -15.20 6.36
CA LYS A 71 2.00 -15.60 5.48
C LYS A 71 3.20 -14.71 5.74
N ARG A 72 4.24 -15.33 6.31
CA ARG A 72 5.56 -14.72 6.52
C ARG A 72 6.30 -14.70 5.18
N LEU A 73 6.69 -13.52 4.73
CA LEU A 73 7.46 -13.30 3.50
C LEU A 73 8.81 -12.66 3.87
N ASP A 74 9.90 -13.38 3.63
CA ASP A 74 11.25 -12.85 3.75
C ASP A 74 11.70 -12.18 2.45
N ALA A 75 12.82 -11.48 2.49
CA ALA A 75 13.44 -10.90 1.29
C ALA A 75 13.52 -11.92 0.14
N ARG A 76 13.14 -11.47 -1.06
CA ARG A 76 13.01 -12.24 -2.31
C ARG A 76 11.83 -13.21 -2.37
N MET A 77 10.93 -13.20 -1.38
CA MET A 77 9.64 -13.88 -1.45
C MET A 77 8.55 -12.94 -1.96
N GLY A 78 7.49 -13.52 -2.52
CA GLY A 78 6.31 -12.79 -2.93
C GLY A 78 5.03 -13.59 -2.75
N LEU A 79 3.92 -12.88 -2.76
CA LEU A 79 2.56 -13.41 -2.63
C LEU A 79 1.64 -12.60 -3.53
N SER A 80 0.80 -13.27 -4.31
CA SER A 80 -0.29 -12.62 -5.06
C SER A 80 -1.62 -12.96 -4.39
N ILE A 81 -2.48 -11.96 -4.29
CA ILE A 81 -3.78 -11.98 -3.65
C ILE A 81 -4.82 -11.66 -4.72
N GLY A 82 -5.74 -12.59 -4.95
CA GLY A 82 -6.81 -12.40 -5.92
C GLY A 82 -7.89 -11.42 -5.42
N PRO A 83 -8.77 -10.94 -6.32
CA PRO A 83 -9.85 -10.04 -5.94
C PRO A 83 -10.79 -10.67 -4.92
N GLY A 84 -11.33 -9.85 -4.02
CA GLY A 84 -12.26 -10.25 -2.95
C GLY A 84 -11.60 -10.92 -1.75
N VAL A 85 -10.30 -11.23 -1.79
CA VAL A 85 -9.59 -11.85 -0.67
C VAL A 85 -9.22 -10.78 0.36
N ALA A 86 -9.77 -10.88 1.57
CA ALA A 86 -9.45 -9.97 2.65
C ALA A 86 -8.00 -10.15 3.14
N HIS A 87 -7.28 -9.04 3.25
CA HIS A 87 -5.88 -9.01 3.67
C HIS A 87 -5.47 -7.70 4.36
N SER A 88 -4.29 -7.77 4.99
CA SER A 88 -3.53 -6.65 5.55
C SER A 88 -2.05 -7.08 5.65
N PHE A 89 -1.18 -6.27 6.22
CA PHE A 89 0.19 -6.65 6.53
C PHE A 89 0.67 -6.07 7.85
N ILE A 90 1.71 -6.66 8.41
CA ILE A 90 2.42 -6.11 9.57
C ILE A 90 3.93 -6.31 9.38
N ASN A 91 4.71 -5.31 9.79
CA ASN A 91 6.14 -5.46 10.02
C ASN A 91 6.34 -6.10 11.41
N PRO A 92 6.75 -7.37 11.51
CA PRO A 92 6.90 -8.06 12.78
C PRO A 92 8.24 -7.78 13.47
N GLY A 93 9.13 -7.01 12.84
CA GLY A 93 10.51 -6.81 13.27
C GLY A 93 10.78 -5.45 13.90
N ASP A 94 12.06 -5.20 14.14
CA ASP A 94 12.64 -4.00 14.75
C ASP A 94 13.37 -3.09 13.73
N ARG A 95 13.29 -3.45 12.44
CA ARG A 95 13.86 -2.69 11.32
C ARG A 95 12.81 -2.47 10.24
N ALA A 96 13.01 -1.42 9.44
CA ALA A 96 12.13 -1.12 8.32
C ALA A 96 12.13 -2.27 7.30
N VAL A 97 10.96 -2.50 6.68
CA VAL A 97 10.77 -3.48 5.61
C VAL A 97 10.48 -2.73 4.32
N ARG A 98 11.15 -3.12 3.23
CA ARG A 98 11.01 -2.53 1.90
C ARG A 98 10.47 -3.56 0.94
N PHE A 99 9.38 -3.23 0.26
CA PHE A 99 8.71 -4.14 -0.66
C PHE A 99 8.09 -3.40 -1.83
N ILE A 100 7.89 -4.12 -2.93
CA ILE A 100 7.06 -3.66 -4.03
C ILE A 100 5.66 -4.25 -3.85
N THR A 101 4.64 -3.43 -3.98
CA THR A 101 3.27 -3.89 -4.21
C THR A 101 2.73 -3.34 -5.53
N GLY A 102 1.68 -3.96 -6.04
CA GLY A 102 1.04 -3.51 -7.27
C GLY A 102 -0.32 -4.15 -7.49
N PHE A 103 -1.10 -3.50 -8.34
CA PHE A 103 -2.51 -3.78 -8.53
C PHE A 103 -2.81 -4.05 -10.00
N SER A 104 -3.60 -5.08 -10.28
CA SER A 104 -4.08 -5.39 -11.63
C SER A 104 -5.59 -5.68 -11.61
N PRO A 105 -6.39 -5.08 -12.50
CA PRO A 105 -6.01 -4.08 -13.51
C PRO A 105 -5.48 -2.77 -12.90
N ARG A 106 -4.86 -1.91 -13.71
CA ARG A 106 -4.40 -0.60 -13.26
C ARG A 106 -5.59 0.26 -12.78
N GLY A 107 -5.36 1.16 -11.82
CA GLY A 107 -6.34 2.16 -11.39
C GLY A 107 -6.31 2.45 -9.89
N PHE A 108 -5.90 1.47 -9.08
CA PHE A 108 -5.87 1.65 -7.62
C PHE A 108 -4.84 2.68 -7.15
N GLU A 109 -3.83 3.00 -7.96
CA GLU A 109 -2.85 4.04 -7.64
C GLU A 109 -3.49 5.40 -7.34
N ALA A 110 -4.65 5.70 -7.93
CA ALA A 110 -5.41 6.93 -7.68
C ALA A 110 -5.78 7.11 -6.19
N PHE A 111 -5.96 6.00 -5.45
CA PHE A 111 -6.12 6.05 -4.00
C PHE A 111 -4.88 6.64 -3.33
N PHE A 112 -3.69 6.17 -3.69
CA PHE A 112 -2.44 6.66 -3.12
C PHE A 112 -2.18 8.11 -3.54
N GLU A 113 -2.52 8.51 -4.76
CA GLU A 113 -2.41 9.90 -5.21
C GLU A 113 -3.27 10.84 -4.36
N ALA A 114 -4.50 10.44 -4.01
CA ALA A 114 -5.41 11.22 -3.19
C ALA A 114 -5.10 11.15 -1.67
N ALA A 115 -4.64 9.99 -1.19
CA ALA A 115 -4.42 9.71 0.22
C ALA A 115 -3.04 10.16 0.73
N ARG A 116 -2.06 10.39 -0.14
CA ARG A 116 -0.69 10.68 0.29
C ARG A 116 -0.53 12.09 0.84
N ILE A 117 0.35 12.21 1.84
CA ILE A 117 0.97 13.47 2.23
C ILE A 117 2.40 13.47 1.67
N PRO A 118 2.80 14.46 0.86
CA PRO A 118 4.15 14.51 0.31
C PRO A 118 5.24 14.44 1.40
N ALA A 119 6.28 13.64 1.18
CA ALA A 119 7.28 13.38 2.22
C ALA A 119 8.11 14.61 2.62
N HIS A 120 8.16 15.65 1.79
CA HIS A 120 8.82 16.91 2.09
C HIS A 120 7.99 17.82 3.02
N GLU A 121 6.72 17.52 3.25
CA GLU A 121 5.90 18.28 4.19
C GLU A 121 6.30 17.99 5.65
N PRO A 122 6.26 19.00 6.54
CA PRO A 122 6.52 18.81 7.95
C PRO A 122 5.62 17.73 8.57
N ALA A 123 6.27 16.82 9.32
CA ALA A 123 5.61 15.72 10.03
C ALA A 123 4.69 14.84 9.14
N ALA A 124 5.01 14.69 7.84
CA ALA A 124 4.17 13.98 6.86
C ALA A 124 3.76 12.58 7.33
N GLN A 125 4.70 11.77 7.85
CA GLN A 125 4.41 10.44 8.36
C GLN A 125 3.36 10.47 9.48
N LYS A 126 3.60 11.27 10.52
CA LYS A 126 2.68 11.41 11.65
C LYS A 126 1.30 11.91 11.20
N ARG A 127 1.27 12.91 10.32
CA ARG A 127 0.02 13.48 9.78
C ARG A 127 -0.74 12.46 8.94
N SER A 128 -0.07 11.57 8.22
CA SER A 128 -0.74 10.54 7.41
C SER A 128 -1.50 9.49 8.25
N MET A 129 -1.23 9.45 9.56
CA MET A 129 -1.91 8.60 10.55
C MET A 129 -2.87 9.39 11.45
N ALA A 130 -3.07 10.69 11.20
CA ALA A 130 -3.97 11.50 11.99
C ALA A 130 -5.44 11.07 11.80
N ALA A 131 -6.27 11.33 12.80
CA ALA A 131 -7.66 10.83 12.83
C ALA A 131 -8.48 11.27 11.60
N ASP A 132 -8.27 12.49 11.12
CA ASP A 132 -8.90 13.01 9.90
C ASP A 132 -8.47 12.25 8.64
N ARG A 133 -7.22 11.78 8.59
CA ARG A 133 -6.72 10.93 7.49
C ARG A 133 -7.31 9.52 7.57
N LEU A 134 -7.39 8.95 8.77
CA LEU A 134 -8.02 7.64 8.98
C LEU A 134 -9.50 7.68 8.61
N GLU A 135 -10.21 8.73 9.02
CA GLU A 135 -11.61 8.95 8.65
C GLU A 135 -11.78 9.15 7.14
N TRP A 136 -10.87 9.89 6.50
CA TRP A 136 -10.89 10.05 5.05
C TRP A 136 -10.75 8.70 4.35
N VAL A 137 -9.83 7.83 4.80
CA VAL A 137 -9.64 6.49 4.22
C VAL A 137 -10.90 5.64 4.41
N ALA A 138 -11.50 5.64 5.60
CA ALA A 138 -12.74 4.90 5.87
C ALA A 138 -13.90 5.36 4.97
N ARG A 139 -14.02 6.67 4.74
CA ARG A 139 -15.10 7.26 3.95
C ARG A 139 -14.91 7.08 2.45
N HIS A 140 -13.67 7.19 1.94
CA HIS A 140 -13.40 7.28 0.50
C HIS A 140 -12.74 6.03 -0.09
N GLY A 141 -12.13 5.15 0.72
CA GLY A 141 -11.43 3.96 0.23
C GLY A 141 -12.29 3.11 -0.71
N ARG A 142 -13.59 2.97 -0.40
CA ARG A 142 -14.54 2.23 -1.23
C ARG A 142 -14.67 2.80 -2.64
N SER A 143 -14.63 4.12 -2.81
CA SER A 143 -14.71 4.78 -4.12
C SER A 143 -13.51 4.47 -5.02
N PHE A 144 -12.39 4.01 -4.44
CA PHE A 144 -11.21 3.55 -5.18
C PHE A 144 -11.16 2.03 -5.32
N GLY A 145 -12.14 1.28 -4.82
CA GLY A 145 -12.12 -0.19 -4.85
C GLY A 145 -11.33 -0.82 -3.70
N MET A 146 -11.22 -0.16 -2.55
CA MET A 146 -10.76 -0.75 -1.29
C MET A 146 -11.90 -0.80 -0.29
N ILE A 147 -12.34 -2.00 0.08
CA ILE A 147 -13.42 -2.20 1.05
C ILE A 147 -12.83 -2.68 2.36
N ILE A 148 -12.91 -1.84 3.39
CA ILE A 148 -12.55 -2.22 4.76
C ILE A 148 -13.55 -3.27 5.26
N CYS A 149 -13.03 -4.37 5.80
CA CYS A 149 -13.83 -5.40 6.43
C CYS A 149 -14.40 -4.87 7.74
N GLU A 150 -15.69 -5.09 7.97
CA GLU A 150 -16.33 -4.86 9.27
C GLU A 150 -15.87 -5.98 10.23
N ASP A 151 -15.67 -5.63 11.50
CA ASP A 151 -15.36 -6.57 12.59
C ASP A 151 -16.57 -7.45 12.96
#